data_AF-A0A6A6AD49-F1
#
_entry.id   AF-A0A6A6AD49-F1
#
_cell.length_a   1.000
_cell.length_b   1.000
_cell.length_c   1.000
_cell.angle_alpha   90.00
_cell.angle_beta   90.00
_cell.angle_gamma   90.00
#
_symmetry.space_group_name_H-M   'P 1'
#
loop_
_entity.id
_entity.type
_entity.pdbx_description
1 polymer ?
#
loop_
_entity_poly.entity_id
_entity_poly.type
_entity_poly.pdbx_seq_one_letter_code
_entity_poly.pdbx_strand_id
1 'polypeptide(L)'
;MTEAWKEQQLWQLACFHELRRRELDPSLEFEEYPQPGSSQVAMLQIFEDALNENITPVKAAERIADWVLSVPDMDVCYDIDRAYYAMIRALFAGASQLSCRKHLKILADFTVELANLPDVYNNTDRPMEFEGGSVVVQPGERIKLPCDTGGSLWSGLPDFGSIIGGDLDGGPSDFFRHSEPGHDDQQQIHREAEKPYTNINTFAALIAQQHPPQGSPLCSCLHNAFAVFAFLEYGPDTPRGEFSHLVVRAAATWLTIAGEELVSLGSPSVNRDYISGSLWAAEGGTNTVDVKRLQFWKERFRQLRESGRLLSQEAVDATIDAAAALDKLIAARG
;
A
#
# COMPACT_ATOMS: atom_id res chain seq x y z
N MET A 1 10.48 -15.10 4.35
CA MET A 1 9.00 -15.03 4.37
C MET A 1 8.48 -15.70 5.65
N THR A 2 7.35 -15.27 6.22
CA THR A 2 6.72 -16.00 7.35
C THR A 2 5.75 -17.03 6.80
N GLU A 3 5.84 -18.29 7.22
CA GLU A 3 4.89 -19.35 6.82
C GLU A 3 3.43 -18.91 7.05
N ALA A 4 3.18 -18.20 8.15
CA ALA A 4 1.86 -17.65 8.46
C ALA A 4 1.28 -16.70 7.38
N TRP A 5 2.12 -15.91 6.70
CA TRP A 5 1.66 -15.05 5.61
C TRP A 5 1.23 -15.92 4.41
N LYS A 6 2.06 -16.91 4.07
CA LYS A 6 1.81 -17.82 2.95
C LYS A 6 0.54 -18.64 3.18
N GLU A 7 0.37 -19.21 4.37
CA GLU A 7 -0.84 -19.95 4.76
C GLU A 7 -2.09 -19.07 4.66
N GLN A 8 -2.03 -17.83 5.15
CA GLN A 8 -3.14 -16.89 5.04
C GLN A 8 -3.49 -16.57 3.58
N GLN A 9 -2.48 -16.35 2.72
CA GLN A 9 -2.73 -16.09 1.30
C GLN A 9 -3.32 -17.31 0.59
N LEU A 10 -2.80 -18.51 0.87
CA LEU A 10 -3.33 -19.76 0.32
C LEU A 10 -4.79 -19.98 0.71
N TRP A 11 -5.13 -19.75 1.98
CA TRP A 11 -6.51 -19.86 2.45
C TRP A 11 -7.44 -18.86 1.74
N GLN A 12 -7.03 -17.59 1.61
CA GLN A 12 -7.86 -16.59 0.92
C GLN A 12 -8.06 -16.96 -0.56
N LEU A 13 -7.00 -17.37 -1.24
CA LEU A 13 -7.07 -17.80 -2.64
C LEU A 13 -7.98 -19.02 -2.81
N ALA A 14 -7.92 -19.99 -1.89
CA ALA A 14 -8.80 -21.13 -1.86
C ALA A 14 -10.27 -20.74 -1.71
N CYS A 15 -10.59 -19.82 -0.80
CA CYS A 15 -11.96 -19.30 -0.65
C CYS A 15 -12.46 -18.64 -1.93
N PHE A 16 -11.65 -17.81 -2.60
CA PHE A 16 -12.06 -17.19 -3.87
C PHE A 16 -12.21 -18.21 -5.00
N HIS A 17 -11.34 -19.23 -5.04
CA HIS A 17 -11.44 -20.29 -6.01
C HIS A 17 -12.74 -21.06 -5.87
N GLU A 18 -13.10 -21.42 -4.63
CA GLU A 18 -14.35 -22.11 -4.32
C GLU A 18 -15.58 -21.26 -4.67
N LEU A 19 -15.58 -19.97 -4.31
CA LEU A 19 -16.65 -19.05 -4.70
C LEU A 19 -16.83 -19.01 -6.23
N ARG A 20 -15.73 -18.89 -6.98
CA ARG A 20 -15.77 -18.88 -8.45
C ARG A 20 -16.26 -20.20 -9.04
N ARG A 21 -15.81 -21.34 -8.51
CA ARG A 21 -16.32 -22.66 -8.95
C ARG A 21 -17.83 -22.75 -8.82
N ARG A 22 -18.39 -22.21 -7.74
CA ARG A 22 -19.83 -22.20 -7.48
C ARG A 22 -20.61 -21.16 -8.29
N GLU A 23 -20.00 -20.04 -8.65
CA GLU A 23 -20.59 -19.10 -9.61
C GLU A 23 -20.78 -19.77 -10.98
N LEU A 24 -19.80 -20.58 -11.40
CA LEU A 24 -19.82 -21.30 -12.68
C LEU A 24 -20.73 -22.53 -12.66
N ASP A 25 -20.75 -23.26 -11.54
CA ASP A 25 -21.62 -24.41 -11.33
C ASP A 25 -22.25 -24.35 -9.92
N PRO A 26 -23.46 -23.76 -9.80
CA PRO A 26 -24.17 -23.65 -8.53
C PRO A 26 -24.57 -25.00 -7.92
N SER A 27 -24.47 -26.10 -8.67
CA SER A 27 -24.82 -27.45 -8.20
C SER A 27 -23.70 -28.13 -7.41
N LEU A 28 -22.49 -27.56 -7.40
CA LEU A 28 -21.37 -28.07 -6.61
C LEU A 28 -21.65 -27.98 -5.10
N GLU A 29 -21.36 -29.07 -4.38
CA GLU A 29 -21.35 -29.08 -2.92
C GLU A 29 -20.22 -28.19 -2.39
N PHE A 30 -20.49 -27.50 -1.29
CA PHE A 30 -19.51 -26.62 -0.67
C PHE A 30 -18.37 -27.42 -0.04
N GLU A 31 -17.14 -27.13 -0.44
CA GLU A 31 -15.96 -27.67 0.22
C GLU A 31 -15.67 -26.88 1.51
N GLU A 32 -15.79 -27.53 2.67
CA GLU A 32 -15.53 -26.91 3.99
C GLU A 32 -14.07 -26.43 4.12
N TYR A 33 -13.13 -27.11 3.45
CA TYR A 33 -11.70 -26.80 3.42
C TYR A 33 -11.23 -26.68 1.97
N PRO A 34 -11.61 -25.60 1.28
CA PRO A 34 -11.30 -25.45 -0.12
C PRO A 34 -9.78 -25.42 -0.33
N GLN A 35 -9.34 -25.87 -1.50
CA GLN A 35 -7.94 -25.79 -1.91
C GLN A 35 -7.76 -24.68 -2.97
N PRO A 36 -6.62 -23.96 -2.96
CA PRO A 36 -6.33 -23.00 -4.01
C PRO A 36 -6.13 -23.72 -5.34
N GLY A 37 -6.56 -23.09 -6.43
CA GLY A 37 -6.30 -23.58 -7.78
C GLY A 37 -4.79 -23.60 -8.07
N SER A 38 -4.33 -24.49 -8.95
CA SER A 38 -2.91 -24.61 -9.32
C SER A 38 -2.32 -23.30 -9.84
N SER A 39 -3.11 -22.50 -10.58
CA SER A 39 -2.71 -21.17 -11.04
C SER A 39 -2.48 -20.19 -9.88
N GLN A 40 -3.32 -20.22 -8.84
CA GLN A 40 -3.17 -19.35 -7.67
C GLN A 40 -1.92 -19.72 -6.85
N VAL A 41 -1.62 -21.01 -6.74
CA VAL A 41 -0.37 -21.49 -6.12
C VAL A 41 0.85 -21.00 -6.91
N ALA A 42 0.78 -21.04 -8.25
CA ALA A 42 1.86 -20.53 -9.10
C ALA A 42 2.10 -19.03 -8.90
N MET A 43 1.05 -18.23 -8.73
CA MET A 43 1.18 -16.80 -8.41
C MET A 43 1.94 -16.58 -7.10
N LEU A 44 1.56 -17.28 -6.03
CA LEU A 44 2.27 -17.17 -4.76
C LEU A 44 3.72 -17.65 -4.84
N GLN A 45 4.02 -18.67 -5.65
CA GLN A 45 5.38 -19.10 -5.88
C GLN A 45 6.23 -17.99 -6.51
N ILE A 46 5.67 -17.16 -7.39
CA ILE A 46 6.41 -16.02 -7.98
C ILE A 46 6.75 -14.99 -6.90
N PHE A 47 5.80 -14.66 -6.01
CA PHE A 47 6.08 -13.78 -4.86
C PHE A 47 7.14 -14.38 -3.93
N GLU A 48 7.05 -15.67 -3.63
CA GLU A 48 8.02 -16.37 -2.80
C GLU A 48 9.42 -16.36 -3.43
N ASP A 49 9.52 -16.66 -4.72
CA ASP A 49 10.78 -16.62 -5.46
C ASP A 49 11.39 -15.21 -5.45
N ALA A 50 10.57 -14.16 -5.60
CA ALA A 50 11.04 -12.78 -5.53
C ALA A 50 11.54 -12.44 -4.12
N LEU A 51 10.75 -12.74 -3.09
CA LEU A 51 11.07 -12.45 -1.68
C LEU A 51 12.30 -13.21 -1.17
N ASN A 52 12.52 -14.42 -1.67
CA ASN A 52 13.70 -15.24 -1.39
C ASN A 52 14.87 -14.94 -2.36
N GLU A 53 14.71 -13.98 -3.27
CA GLU A 53 15.71 -13.57 -4.28
C GLU A 53 16.14 -14.69 -5.24
N ASN A 54 15.31 -15.72 -5.40
CA ASN A 54 15.49 -16.74 -6.44
C ASN A 54 15.29 -16.16 -7.85
N ILE A 55 14.52 -15.07 -7.95
CA ILE A 55 14.33 -14.26 -9.15
C ILE A 55 14.43 -12.77 -8.81
N THR A 56 14.76 -11.93 -9.79
CA THR A 56 14.80 -10.48 -9.64
C THR A 56 13.39 -9.87 -9.66
N PRO A 57 13.18 -8.65 -9.11
CA PRO A 57 11.92 -7.94 -9.21
C PRO A 57 11.40 -7.80 -10.65
N VAL A 58 12.29 -7.49 -11.61
CA VAL A 58 11.98 -7.46 -13.05
C VAL A 58 11.41 -8.79 -13.51
N LYS A 59 12.07 -9.90 -13.16
CA LYS A 59 11.64 -11.22 -13.61
C LYS A 59 10.34 -11.67 -12.95
N ALA A 60 10.11 -11.26 -11.70
CA ALA A 60 8.86 -11.47 -11.01
C ALA A 60 7.71 -10.71 -11.69
N ALA A 61 7.93 -9.44 -12.07
CA ALA A 61 6.95 -8.62 -12.79
C ALA A 61 6.56 -9.27 -14.12
N GLU A 62 7.53 -9.70 -14.93
CA GLU A 62 7.27 -10.43 -16.18
C GLU A 62 6.43 -11.70 -15.94
N ARG A 63 6.82 -12.53 -14.97
CA ARG A 63 6.11 -13.79 -14.67
C ARG A 63 4.68 -13.54 -14.16
N ILE A 64 4.48 -12.48 -13.38
CA ILE A 64 3.15 -12.08 -12.90
C ILE A 64 2.29 -11.59 -14.05
N ALA A 65 2.86 -10.81 -14.98
CA ALA A 65 2.13 -10.35 -16.14
C ALA A 65 1.72 -11.50 -17.06
N ASP A 66 2.65 -12.43 -17.33
CA ASP A 66 2.34 -13.66 -18.06
C ASP A 66 1.25 -14.46 -17.34
N TRP A 67 1.35 -14.58 -16.01
CA TRP A 67 0.38 -15.31 -15.20
C TRP A 67 -1.02 -14.69 -15.30
N VAL A 68 -1.18 -13.38 -15.09
CA VAL A 68 -2.46 -12.65 -15.18
C VAL A 68 -3.13 -12.85 -16.54
N LEU A 69 -2.35 -12.95 -17.61
CA LEU A 69 -2.85 -13.14 -18.98
C LEU A 69 -3.08 -14.62 -19.36
N SER A 70 -2.65 -15.56 -18.50
CA SER A 70 -2.72 -17.02 -18.75
C SER A 70 -3.85 -17.74 -18.01
N VAL A 71 -4.70 -17.00 -17.31
CA VAL A 71 -5.79 -17.53 -16.46
C VAL A 71 -6.84 -18.20 -17.36
N PRO A 72 -7.50 -19.30 -16.95
CA PRO A 72 -8.22 -20.19 -17.86
C PRO A 72 -9.28 -19.50 -18.74
N ASP A 73 -9.49 -20.03 -19.96
CA ASP A 73 -10.22 -19.39 -21.06
C ASP A 73 -11.76 -19.31 -20.94
N MET A 74 -12.37 -19.66 -19.80
CA MET A 74 -13.83 -19.80 -19.72
C MET A 74 -14.54 -18.45 -19.81
N ASP A 75 -14.03 -17.43 -19.11
CA ASP A 75 -14.45 -16.04 -19.22
C ASP A 75 -13.21 -15.15 -19.12
N VAL A 76 -12.49 -15.03 -20.23
CA VAL A 76 -11.19 -14.36 -20.32
C VAL A 76 -11.19 -12.97 -19.66
N CYS A 77 -12.27 -12.19 -19.79
CA CYS A 77 -12.31 -10.84 -19.24
C CYS A 77 -12.46 -10.87 -17.71
N TYR A 78 -13.38 -11.70 -17.19
CA TYR A 78 -13.53 -11.90 -15.75
C TYR A 78 -12.26 -12.50 -15.13
N ASP A 79 -11.66 -13.48 -15.80
CA ASP A 79 -10.55 -14.24 -15.26
C ASP A 79 -9.26 -13.40 -15.20
N ILE A 80 -9.02 -12.51 -16.17
CA ILE A 80 -7.94 -11.50 -16.11
C ILE A 80 -8.16 -10.54 -14.93
N ASP A 81 -9.37 -9.99 -14.80
CA ASP A 81 -9.70 -9.04 -13.72
C ASP A 81 -9.48 -9.66 -12.33
N ARG A 82 -9.99 -10.87 -12.12
CA ARG A 82 -9.82 -11.60 -10.85
C ARG A 82 -8.37 -11.95 -10.56
N ALA A 83 -7.59 -12.33 -11.56
CA ALA A 83 -6.18 -12.63 -11.36
C ALA A 83 -5.38 -11.38 -11.00
N TYR A 84 -5.62 -10.26 -11.69
CA TYR A 84 -5.04 -8.97 -11.33
C TYR A 84 -5.39 -8.59 -9.88
N TYR A 85 -6.67 -8.69 -9.51
CA TYR A 85 -7.11 -8.39 -8.15
C TYR A 85 -6.46 -9.30 -7.09
N ALA A 86 -6.32 -10.60 -7.38
CA ALA A 86 -5.63 -11.54 -6.50
C ALA A 86 -4.15 -11.17 -6.28
N MET A 87 -3.47 -10.74 -7.35
CA MET A 87 -2.09 -10.27 -7.30
C MET A 87 -1.95 -8.99 -6.47
N ILE A 88 -2.81 -7.99 -6.71
CA ILE A 88 -2.78 -6.73 -5.96
C ILE A 88 -3.04 -6.99 -4.47
N ARG A 89 -4.01 -7.84 -4.12
CA ARG A 89 -4.24 -8.20 -2.71
C ARG A 89 -3.04 -8.90 -2.07
N ALA A 90 -2.39 -9.83 -2.76
CA ALA A 90 -1.20 -10.49 -2.25
C ALA A 90 -0.04 -9.48 -2.02
N LEU A 91 0.13 -8.51 -2.93
CA LEU A 91 1.10 -7.44 -2.81
C LEU A 91 0.86 -6.58 -1.56
N PHE A 92 -0.36 -6.05 -1.37
CA PHE A 92 -0.69 -5.21 -0.22
C PHE A 92 -0.72 -5.98 1.11
N ALA A 93 -1.16 -7.24 1.10
CA ALA A 93 -1.03 -8.12 2.26
C ALA A 93 0.45 -8.35 2.62
N GLY A 94 1.31 -8.57 1.63
CA GLY A 94 2.76 -8.64 1.82
C GLY A 94 3.32 -7.35 2.40
N ALA A 95 2.95 -6.20 1.83
CA ALA A 95 3.45 -4.89 2.24
C ALA A 95 3.04 -4.50 3.67
N SER A 96 1.86 -4.92 4.14
CA SER A 96 1.40 -4.68 5.52
C SER A 96 1.92 -5.73 6.51
N GLN A 97 2.01 -7.00 6.14
CA GLN A 97 2.33 -8.06 7.12
C GLN A 97 3.83 -8.36 7.24
N LEU A 98 4.61 -8.16 6.16
CA LEU A 98 6.05 -8.36 6.20
C LEU A 98 6.71 -7.18 6.91
N SER A 99 7.49 -7.47 7.96
CA SER A 99 8.17 -6.44 8.76
C SER A 99 9.65 -6.27 8.43
N CYS A 100 10.17 -7.05 7.48
CA CYS A 100 11.55 -6.97 7.06
C CYS A 100 11.69 -5.89 5.97
N ARG A 101 12.48 -4.85 6.23
CA ARG A 101 12.75 -3.77 5.26
C ARG A 101 13.27 -4.29 3.92
N LYS A 102 14.05 -5.38 3.92
CA LYS A 102 14.54 -6.02 2.68
C LYS A 102 13.38 -6.56 1.83
N HIS A 103 12.44 -7.30 2.45
CA HIS A 103 11.26 -7.80 1.73
C HIS A 103 10.39 -6.64 1.23
N LEU A 104 10.18 -5.61 2.04
CA LEU A 104 9.41 -4.42 1.61
C LEU A 104 10.07 -3.69 0.44
N LYS A 105 11.41 -3.64 0.40
CA LYS A 105 12.16 -3.12 -0.75
C LYS A 105 11.96 -3.99 -1.99
N ILE A 106 12.05 -5.31 -1.86
CA ILE A 106 11.80 -6.23 -2.99
C ILE A 106 10.38 -6.02 -3.55
N LEU A 107 9.36 -5.90 -2.68
CA LEU A 107 7.99 -5.63 -3.11
C LEU A 107 7.85 -4.25 -3.78
N ALA A 108 8.50 -3.21 -3.24
CA ALA A 108 8.48 -1.88 -3.82
C ALA A 108 9.12 -1.87 -5.22
N ASP A 109 10.31 -2.47 -5.36
CA ASP A 109 11.00 -2.61 -6.64
C ASP A 109 10.14 -3.42 -7.63
N PHE A 110 9.53 -4.53 -7.18
CA PHE A 110 8.63 -5.35 -7.99
C PHE A 110 7.40 -4.56 -8.49
N THR A 111 6.82 -3.71 -7.64
CA THR A 111 5.68 -2.86 -7.99
C THR A 111 6.05 -1.80 -9.03
N VAL A 112 7.25 -1.21 -8.92
CA VAL A 112 7.78 -0.29 -9.92
C VAL A 112 8.00 -1.00 -11.25
N GLU A 113 8.56 -2.21 -11.23
CA GLU A 113 8.75 -2.99 -12.45
C GLU A 113 7.43 -3.37 -13.11
N LEU A 114 6.39 -3.73 -12.35
CA LEU A 114 5.04 -3.94 -12.88
C LEU A 114 4.50 -2.69 -13.60
N ALA A 115 4.66 -1.51 -13.01
CA ALA A 115 4.20 -0.25 -13.62
C ALA A 115 4.98 0.11 -14.90
N ASN A 116 6.18 -0.43 -15.07
CA ASN A 116 7.05 -0.20 -16.24
C ASN A 116 6.83 -1.21 -17.38
N LEU A 117 6.02 -2.26 -17.15
CA LEU A 117 5.71 -3.23 -18.21
C LEU A 117 4.91 -2.57 -19.34
N PRO A 118 5.09 -3.03 -20.59
CA PRO A 118 4.29 -2.55 -21.71
C PRO A 118 2.84 -2.94 -21.52
N ASP A 119 1.93 -1.99 -21.75
CA ASP A 119 0.49 -2.26 -21.73
C ASP A 119 0.10 -3.35 -22.74
N VAL A 120 -0.94 -4.10 -22.37
CA VAL A 120 -1.51 -5.18 -23.18
C VAL A 120 -2.63 -4.62 -24.05
N TYR A 121 -2.79 -5.18 -25.25
CA TYR A 121 -3.80 -4.77 -26.21
C TYR A 121 -4.77 -5.91 -26.48
N ASN A 122 -6.03 -5.58 -26.73
CA ASN A 122 -7.01 -6.54 -27.23
C ASN A 122 -6.62 -6.95 -28.65
N ASN A 123 -5.92 -8.08 -28.77
CA ASN A 123 -5.49 -8.65 -30.05
C ASN A 123 -6.54 -9.57 -30.68
N THR A 124 -7.74 -9.66 -30.11
CA THR A 124 -8.85 -10.45 -30.67
C THR A 124 -9.61 -9.65 -31.73
N ASP A 125 -10.42 -10.33 -32.53
CA ASP A 125 -11.30 -9.71 -33.53
C ASP A 125 -12.61 -9.17 -32.94
N ARG A 126 -12.80 -9.27 -31.61
CA ARG A 126 -14.03 -8.92 -30.90
C ARG A 126 -13.77 -7.95 -29.75
N PRO A 127 -14.77 -7.16 -29.34
CA PRO A 127 -14.68 -6.41 -28.10
C PRO A 127 -14.49 -7.34 -26.89
N MET A 128 -13.68 -6.91 -25.93
CA MET A 128 -13.58 -7.51 -24.60
C MET A 128 -14.48 -6.72 -23.65
N GLU A 129 -15.39 -7.40 -22.94
CA GLU A 129 -16.35 -6.79 -22.03
C GLU A 129 -16.02 -7.22 -20.59
N PHE A 130 -15.60 -6.27 -19.76
CA PHE A 130 -15.31 -6.49 -18.34
C PHE A 130 -16.52 -6.09 -17.49
N GLU A 131 -16.73 -6.80 -16.37
CA GLU A 131 -17.74 -6.51 -15.34
C GLU A 131 -19.15 -6.22 -15.93
N GLY A 132 -19.63 -7.14 -16.77
CA GLY A 132 -20.96 -7.01 -17.39
C GLY A 132 -21.09 -5.86 -18.38
N GLY A 133 -19.97 -5.40 -18.95
CA GLY A 133 -19.92 -4.35 -19.96
C GLY A 133 -19.68 -2.93 -19.42
N SER A 134 -19.33 -2.78 -18.13
CA SER A 134 -18.95 -1.48 -17.57
C SER A 134 -17.71 -0.90 -18.26
N VAL A 135 -16.81 -1.79 -18.70
CA VAL A 135 -15.65 -1.47 -19.53
C VAL A 135 -15.65 -2.35 -20.77
N VAL A 136 -15.66 -1.71 -21.94
CA VAL A 136 -15.58 -2.38 -23.24
C VAL A 136 -14.31 -1.95 -23.95
N VAL A 137 -13.45 -2.90 -24.29
CA VAL A 137 -12.16 -2.68 -24.99
C VAL A 137 -12.27 -3.20 -26.42
N GLN A 138 -12.21 -2.31 -27.40
CA GLN A 138 -12.30 -2.69 -28.82
C GLN A 138 -11.04 -3.40 -29.31
N PRO A 139 -11.11 -4.16 -30.43
CA PRO A 139 -9.93 -4.69 -31.10
C PRO A 139 -8.86 -3.62 -31.35
N GLY A 140 -7.62 -3.91 -30.98
CA GLY A 140 -6.47 -3.00 -31.09
C GLY A 140 -6.38 -1.92 -30.01
N GLU A 141 -7.34 -1.83 -29.08
CA GLU A 141 -7.26 -0.93 -27.94
C GLU A 141 -6.50 -1.57 -26.77
N ARG A 142 -5.96 -0.72 -25.89
CA ARG A 142 -5.32 -1.16 -24.65
C ARG A 142 -6.35 -1.78 -23.72
N ILE A 143 -6.00 -2.91 -23.12
CA ILE A 143 -6.79 -3.53 -22.07
C ILE A 143 -6.83 -2.59 -20.86
N LYS A 144 -8.05 -2.30 -20.41
CA LYS A 144 -8.35 -1.51 -19.22
C LYS A 144 -9.21 -2.37 -18.31
N LEU A 145 -8.89 -2.37 -17.02
CA LEU A 145 -9.73 -3.04 -16.03
C LEU A 145 -10.73 -2.03 -15.44
N PRO A 146 -11.88 -2.52 -14.94
CA PRO A 146 -12.82 -1.69 -14.18
C PRO A 146 -12.14 -1.12 -12.93
N CYS A 147 -12.06 0.20 -12.83
CA CYS A 147 -11.59 0.91 -11.63
C CYS A 147 -12.04 2.37 -11.67
N ASP A 148 -12.12 3.00 -10.49
CA ASP A 148 -12.61 4.38 -10.34
C ASP A 148 -11.79 5.42 -11.14
N THR A 149 -10.51 5.12 -11.37
CA THR A 149 -9.57 6.04 -12.01
C THR A 149 -9.48 5.85 -13.52
N GLY A 150 -9.93 4.71 -14.03
CA GLY A 150 -9.67 4.26 -15.40
C GLY A 150 -8.16 4.09 -15.65
N GLY A 151 -7.70 2.89 -15.98
CA GLY A 151 -6.27 2.67 -16.19
C GLY A 151 -5.99 1.52 -17.12
N SER A 152 -4.91 1.63 -17.89
CA SER A 152 -4.32 0.46 -18.54
C SER A 152 -3.82 -0.51 -17.48
N LEU A 153 -3.81 -1.81 -17.80
CA LEU A 153 -3.44 -2.88 -16.88
C LEU A 153 -2.13 -2.64 -16.10
N TRP A 154 -1.05 -2.28 -16.80
CA TRP A 154 0.28 -2.17 -16.19
C TRP A 154 0.66 -0.72 -15.92
N SER A 155 0.65 0.14 -16.92
CA SER A 155 1.06 1.54 -16.71
C SER A 155 0.09 2.30 -15.79
N GLY A 156 -1.17 1.85 -15.72
CA GLY A 156 -2.21 2.45 -14.89
C GLY A 156 -2.34 1.84 -13.50
N LEU A 157 -1.79 0.64 -13.25
CA LEU A 157 -2.00 -0.19 -12.05
C LEU A 157 -3.38 0.08 -11.39
N PRO A 158 -4.48 -0.35 -12.03
CA PRO A 158 -5.84 -0.18 -11.51
C PRO A 158 -5.94 -0.41 -10.00
N ASP A 159 -6.65 0.48 -9.32
CA ASP A 159 -6.88 0.52 -7.86
C ASP A 159 -5.67 0.76 -6.95
N PHE A 160 -4.43 0.68 -7.43
CA PHE A 160 -3.24 0.86 -6.60
C PHE A 160 -3.29 2.16 -5.78
N GLY A 161 -3.56 3.28 -6.47
CA GLY A 161 -3.60 4.60 -5.85
C GLY A 161 -4.75 4.81 -4.86
N SER A 162 -5.86 4.09 -5.05
CA SER A 162 -7.02 4.10 -4.16
C SER A 162 -6.72 3.30 -2.89
N ILE A 163 -6.21 2.07 -3.05
CA ILE A 163 -5.88 1.16 -1.95
C ILE A 163 -4.79 1.78 -1.06
N ILE A 164 -3.66 2.20 -1.64
CA ILE A 164 -2.58 2.82 -0.84
C ILE A 164 -3.04 4.15 -0.22
N GLY A 165 -3.96 4.86 -0.87
CA GLY A 165 -4.55 6.07 -0.32
C GLY A 165 -5.38 5.79 0.92
N GLY A 166 -6.27 4.80 0.85
CA GLY A 166 -7.08 4.35 1.97
C GLY A 166 -6.22 3.92 3.16
N ASP A 167 -5.25 3.03 2.93
CA ASP A 167 -4.37 2.51 3.99
C ASP A 167 -3.57 3.61 4.69
N LEU A 168 -3.08 4.61 3.96
CA LEU A 168 -2.27 5.71 4.53
C LEU A 168 -3.13 6.78 5.22
N ASP A 169 -4.31 7.08 4.66
CA ASP A 169 -5.20 8.14 5.15
C ASP A 169 -6.04 7.71 6.36
N GLY A 170 -6.56 6.49 6.35
CA GLY A 170 -7.37 5.94 7.45
C GLY A 170 -6.57 5.74 8.74
N GLY A 171 -5.28 5.44 8.62
CA GLY A 171 -4.35 5.39 9.75
C GLY A 171 -4.32 4.05 10.48
N PRO A 172 -3.70 4.00 11.66
CA PRO A 172 -3.56 2.77 12.44
C PRO A 172 -4.89 2.11 12.83
N SER A 173 -5.97 2.87 12.96
CA SER A 173 -7.27 2.34 13.37
C SER A 173 -7.87 1.33 12.40
N ASP A 174 -7.55 1.45 11.11
CA ASP A 174 -8.02 0.53 10.07
C ASP A 174 -7.38 -0.86 10.19
N PHE A 175 -6.30 -0.97 10.97
CA PHE A 175 -5.61 -2.21 11.27
C PHE A 175 -6.03 -2.82 12.62
N PHE A 176 -6.98 -2.21 13.34
CA PHE A 176 -7.53 -2.81 14.54
C PHE A 176 -8.32 -4.07 14.18
N ARG A 177 -7.89 -5.21 14.73
CA ARG A 177 -8.66 -6.44 14.62
C ARG A 177 -9.99 -6.26 15.34
N HIS A 178 -11.05 -6.84 14.79
CA HIS A 178 -12.31 -6.97 15.50
C HIS A 178 -12.10 -7.98 16.63
N SER A 179 -11.86 -7.49 17.84
CA SER A 179 -11.70 -8.35 19.01
C SER A 179 -12.99 -9.10 19.33
N GLU A 180 -12.87 -10.35 19.75
CA GLU A 180 -13.96 -11.04 20.44
C GLU A 180 -14.25 -10.33 21.78
N PRO A 181 -15.52 -10.21 22.21
CA PRO A 181 -15.86 -9.52 23.45
C PRO A 181 -15.18 -10.17 24.66
N GLY A 182 -14.31 -9.43 25.36
CA GLY A 182 -13.79 -9.82 26.68
C GLY A 182 -12.29 -10.07 26.79
N HIS A 183 -11.48 -9.77 25.76
CA HIS A 183 -10.03 -10.07 25.75
C HIS A 183 -9.10 -8.89 25.40
N ASP A 184 -9.51 -7.64 25.67
CA ASP A 184 -8.79 -6.47 25.16
C ASP A 184 -7.72 -5.94 26.13
N ASP A 185 -6.46 -6.32 25.91
CA ASP A 185 -5.34 -5.47 26.26
C ASP A 185 -5.20 -4.39 25.18
N GLN A 186 -5.64 -3.17 25.49
CA GLN A 186 -5.58 -2.03 24.58
C GLN A 186 -4.16 -1.76 24.05
N GLN A 187 -3.12 -2.02 24.85
CA GLN A 187 -1.73 -1.88 24.38
C GLN A 187 -1.36 -2.94 23.34
N GLN A 188 -1.93 -4.14 23.44
CA GLN A 188 -1.72 -5.20 22.47
C GLN A 188 -2.40 -4.85 21.14
N ILE A 189 -3.65 -4.38 21.17
CA ILE A 189 -4.38 -3.93 19.97
C ILE A 189 -3.60 -2.83 19.25
N HIS A 190 -3.11 -1.83 20.00
CA HIS A 190 -2.34 -0.75 19.41
C HIS A 190 -1.02 -1.24 18.80
N ARG A 191 -0.32 -2.20 19.44
CA ARG A 191 0.91 -2.80 18.89
C ARG A 191 0.63 -3.60 17.62
N GLU A 192 -0.49 -4.32 17.58
CA GLU A 192 -0.90 -5.11 16.42
C GLU A 192 -1.28 -4.24 15.21
N ALA A 193 -1.71 -2.99 15.44
CA ALA A 193 -2.01 -2.02 14.39
C ALA A 193 -0.82 -1.14 13.97
N GLU A 194 0.02 -0.69 14.92
CA GLU A 194 1.20 0.14 14.62
C GLU A 194 2.13 -0.54 13.61
N LYS A 195 2.35 -1.86 13.78
CA LYS A 195 3.28 -2.64 12.95
C LYS A 195 2.85 -2.66 11.47
N PRO A 196 1.65 -3.12 11.09
CA PRO A 196 1.23 -3.14 9.70
C PRO A 196 1.12 -1.75 9.09
N TYR A 197 0.66 -0.75 9.86
CA TYR A 197 0.64 0.63 9.39
C TYR A 197 2.06 1.16 9.10
N THR A 198 3.04 0.83 9.94
CA THR A 198 4.45 1.19 9.68
C THR A 198 4.99 0.48 8.44
N ASN A 199 4.66 -0.80 8.24
CA ASN A 199 5.16 -1.57 7.10
C ASN A 199 4.62 -1.04 5.77
N ILE A 200 3.31 -0.75 5.67
CA ILE A 200 2.73 -0.20 4.43
C ILE A 200 3.28 1.19 4.11
N ASN A 201 3.54 2.01 5.13
CA ASN A 201 4.21 3.30 4.97
C ASN A 201 5.66 3.16 4.53
N THR A 202 6.37 2.14 5.03
CA THR A 202 7.73 1.82 4.59
C THR A 202 7.75 1.42 3.12
N PHE A 203 6.82 0.57 2.70
CA PHE A 203 6.63 0.18 1.30
C PHE A 203 6.35 1.39 0.40
N ALA A 204 5.40 2.25 0.78
CA ALA A 204 5.06 3.46 0.02
C ALA A 204 6.25 4.44 -0.08
N ALA A 205 7.00 4.64 1.00
CA ALA A 205 8.18 5.50 1.01
C ALA A 205 9.29 4.96 0.09
N LEU A 206 9.48 3.63 0.06
CA LEU A 206 10.44 2.97 -0.84
C LEU A 206 10.04 3.09 -2.31
N ILE A 207 8.76 3.14 -2.64
CA ILE A 207 8.28 3.45 -3.99
C ILE A 207 8.54 4.93 -4.32
N ALA A 208 8.21 5.84 -3.40
CA ALA A 208 8.38 7.29 -3.63
C ALA A 208 9.85 7.67 -3.89
N GLN A 209 10.79 7.07 -3.15
CA GLN A 209 12.24 7.26 -3.33
C GLN A 209 12.74 6.88 -4.74
N GLN A 210 12.01 6.03 -5.46
CA GLN A 210 12.38 5.60 -6.82
C GLN A 210 11.98 6.61 -7.90
N HIS A 211 11.41 7.76 -7.54
CA HIS A 211 11.04 8.83 -8.46
C HIS A 211 10.14 8.31 -9.61
N PRO A 212 8.96 7.74 -9.29
CA PRO A 212 8.08 7.18 -10.30
C PRO A 212 7.72 8.22 -11.38
N PRO A 213 7.55 7.80 -12.65
CA PRO A 213 7.24 8.72 -13.75
C PRO A 213 6.00 9.57 -13.47
N GLN A 214 6.03 10.84 -13.89
CA GLN A 214 4.86 11.72 -13.75
C GLN A 214 3.62 11.12 -14.41
N GLY A 215 2.50 11.14 -13.70
CA GLY A 215 1.24 10.53 -14.16
C GLY A 215 1.11 9.04 -13.84
N SER A 216 2.15 8.40 -13.30
CA SER A 216 2.05 7.04 -12.77
C SER A 216 1.15 6.99 -11.52
N PRO A 217 0.36 5.93 -11.32
CA PRO A 217 -0.38 5.69 -10.07
C PRO A 217 0.54 5.63 -8.84
N LEU A 218 1.81 5.31 -9.03
CA LEU A 218 2.83 5.23 -7.97
C LEU A 218 3.16 6.61 -7.37
N CYS A 219 2.93 7.70 -8.11
CA CYS A 219 3.06 9.06 -7.56
C CYS A 219 2.10 9.31 -6.40
N SER A 220 1.01 8.54 -6.29
CA SER A 220 0.07 8.65 -5.18
C SER A 220 0.73 8.37 -3.82
N CYS A 221 1.75 7.51 -3.74
CA CYS A 221 2.47 7.21 -2.49
C CYS A 221 2.99 8.50 -1.83
N LEU A 222 3.68 9.35 -2.59
CA LEU A 222 4.27 10.58 -2.07
C LEU A 222 3.19 11.62 -1.68
N HIS A 223 2.10 11.71 -2.45
CA HIS A 223 0.98 12.59 -2.10
C HIS A 223 0.26 12.12 -0.82
N ASN A 224 0.12 10.82 -0.62
CA ASN A 224 -0.50 10.25 0.57
C ASN A 224 0.40 10.33 1.82
N ALA A 225 1.71 10.58 1.68
CA ALA A 225 2.60 10.80 2.82
C ALA A 225 2.13 11.97 3.71
N PHE A 226 1.54 13.02 3.12
CA PHE A 226 0.96 14.14 3.86
C PHE A 226 -0.15 13.72 4.82
N ALA A 227 -0.93 12.70 4.45
CA ALA A 227 -1.95 12.14 5.33
C ALA A 227 -1.29 11.57 6.60
N VAL A 228 -0.13 10.95 6.49
CA VAL A 228 0.61 10.38 7.64
C VAL A 228 1.10 11.50 8.58
N PHE A 229 1.69 12.57 8.03
CA PHE A 229 2.14 13.71 8.85
C PHE A 229 1.00 14.49 9.47
N ALA A 230 -0.16 14.55 8.83
CA ALA A 230 -1.32 15.21 9.41
C ALA A 230 -1.72 14.57 10.76
N PHE A 231 -1.55 13.26 10.98
CA PHE A 231 -1.75 12.65 12.31
C PHE A 231 -0.87 13.29 13.40
N LEU A 232 0.35 13.74 13.08
CA LEU A 232 1.24 14.43 14.02
C LEU A 232 0.81 15.88 14.28
N GLU A 233 0.09 16.48 13.34
CA GLU A 233 -0.36 17.88 13.35
C GLU A 233 -1.73 18.07 14.01
N TYR A 234 -2.44 17.00 14.35
CA TYR A 234 -3.72 17.07 15.06
C TYR A 234 -3.54 16.87 16.58
N GLY A 235 -4.42 17.54 17.34
CA GLY A 235 -4.52 17.38 18.79
C GLY A 235 -5.08 16.02 19.21
N PRO A 236 -4.70 15.49 20.38
CA PRO A 236 -5.14 14.17 20.86
C PRO A 236 -6.65 14.07 21.11
N ASP A 237 -7.34 15.20 21.14
CA ASP A 237 -8.79 15.35 21.28
C ASP A 237 -9.56 15.19 19.96
N THR A 238 -8.86 14.96 18.85
CA THR A 238 -9.45 14.72 17.53
C THR A 238 -9.34 13.24 17.14
N PRO A 239 -10.26 12.70 16.32
CA PRO A 239 -10.19 11.31 15.86
C PRO A 239 -8.84 10.95 15.22
N ARG A 240 -8.21 11.91 14.54
CA ARG A 240 -6.91 11.73 13.88
C ARG A 240 -5.76 11.81 14.88
N GLY A 241 -5.76 12.81 15.76
CA GLY A 241 -4.66 13.01 16.69
C GLY A 241 -4.65 12.03 17.88
N GLU A 242 -5.77 11.37 18.19
CA GLU A 242 -5.83 10.31 19.21
C GLU A 242 -4.75 9.24 18.99
N PHE A 243 -4.56 8.81 17.74
CA PHE A 243 -3.61 7.79 17.31
C PHE A 243 -2.24 8.34 16.88
N SER A 244 -1.94 9.61 17.14
CA SER A 244 -0.66 10.26 16.77
C SER A 244 0.58 9.50 17.28
N HIS A 245 0.49 8.88 18.46
CA HIS A 245 1.55 8.05 19.03
C HIS A 245 1.84 6.77 18.23
N LEU A 246 0.86 6.24 17.50
CA LEU A 246 0.98 5.00 16.70
C LEU A 246 1.54 5.27 15.30
N VAL A 247 1.54 6.51 14.83
CA VAL A 247 2.07 6.86 13.50
C VAL A 247 3.54 7.25 13.52
N VAL A 248 4.15 7.37 14.71
CA VAL A 248 5.52 7.88 14.88
C VAL A 248 6.52 7.13 14.02
N ARG A 249 6.48 5.79 14.03
CA ARG A 249 7.40 4.98 13.22
C ARG A 249 7.14 5.12 11.72
N ALA A 250 5.88 5.22 11.31
CA ALA A 250 5.51 5.45 9.92
C ALA A 250 6.04 6.81 9.41
N ALA A 251 5.79 7.89 10.15
CA ALA A 251 6.25 9.23 9.80
C ALA A 251 7.78 9.36 9.82
N ALA A 252 8.45 8.75 10.80
CA ALA A 252 9.91 8.69 10.84
C ALA A 252 10.50 7.97 9.63
N THR A 253 9.84 6.91 9.17
CA THR A 253 10.25 6.16 7.98
C THR A 253 10.17 7.01 6.72
N TRP A 254 9.08 7.77 6.55
CA TRP A 254 8.95 8.72 5.43
C TRP A 254 10.10 9.72 5.40
N LEU A 255 10.42 10.34 6.54
CA LEU A 255 11.54 11.29 6.63
C LEU A 255 12.89 10.65 6.29
N THR A 256 13.09 9.40 6.72
CA THR A 256 14.38 8.70 6.57
C THR A 256 14.58 8.12 5.18
N ILE A 257 13.50 7.72 4.50
CA ILE A 257 13.55 7.07 3.18
C ILE A 257 13.31 8.08 2.05
N ALA A 258 12.25 8.86 2.15
CA ALA A 258 11.75 9.72 1.07
C ALA A 258 11.59 11.18 1.50
N GLY A 259 12.41 11.62 2.47
CA GLY A 259 12.31 12.97 3.04
C GLY A 259 12.66 14.05 2.02
N GLU A 260 13.65 13.82 1.16
CA GLU A 260 14.05 14.78 0.13
C GLU A 260 12.93 14.97 -0.90
N GLU A 261 12.30 13.87 -1.32
CA GLU A 261 11.17 13.83 -2.23
C GLU A 261 9.96 14.56 -1.64
N LEU A 262 9.67 14.36 -0.34
CA LEU A 262 8.58 15.05 0.37
C LEU A 262 8.78 16.57 0.38
N VAL A 263 9.99 17.04 0.69
CA VAL A 263 10.29 18.48 0.72
C VAL A 263 10.36 19.05 -0.70
N SER A 264 10.81 18.26 -1.69
CA SER A 264 10.82 18.65 -3.10
C SER A 264 9.42 18.83 -3.66
N LEU A 265 8.48 17.95 -3.30
CA LEU A 265 7.07 18.07 -3.69
C LEU A 265 6.43 19.35 -3.16
N GLY A 266 6.89 19.84 -2.00
CA GLY A 266 6.56 21.16 -1.46
C GLY A 266 5.19 21.24 -0.82
N SER A 267 4.11 20.83 -1.49
CA SER A 267 2.76 20.82 -0.93
C SER A 267 1.93 19.65 -1.48
N PRO A 268 0.92 19.17 -0.73
CA PRO A 268 -0.04 18.20 -1.26
C PRO A 268 -0.72 18.71 -2.54
N SER A 269 -1.18 17.78 -3.38
CA SER A 269 -1.92 18.12 -4.61
C SER A 269 -3.21 18.86 -4.26
N VAL A 270 -3.54 19.91 -5.03
CA VAL A 270 -4.76 20.73 -4.85
C VAL A 270 -6.05 19.90 -4.91
N ASN A 271 -6.03 18.74 -5.57
CA ASN A 271 -7.18 17.86 -5.74
C ASN A 271 -7.46 16.93 -4.55
N ARG A 272 -6.69 17.04 -3.47
CA ARG A 272 -6.91 16.26 -2.26
C ARG A 272 -7.10 17.24 -1.11
N ASP A 273 -8.21 17.10 -0.39
CA ASP A 273 -8.58 17.91 0.79
C ASP A 273 -7.67 17.63 2.00
N TYR A 274 -6.34 17.59 1.79
CA TYR A 274 -5.38 17.45 2.87
C TYR A 274 -5.26 18.79 3.59
N ILE A 275 -6.00 18.90 4.68
CA ILE A 275 -5.96 20.03 5.59
C ILE A 275 -4.80 19.79 6.57
N SER A 276 -3.86 20.75 6.60
CA SER A 276 -2.89 20.90 7.69
C SER A 276 -3.56 20.68 9.05
N GLY A 277 -2.96 19.85 9.92
CA GLY A 277 -3.60 19.50 11.19
C GLY A 277 -3.83 20.71 12.09
N SER A 278 -4.79 20.61 13.00
CA SER A 278 -5.27 21.74 13.81
C SER A 278 -4.18 22.44 14.63
N LEU A 279 -3.17 21.70 15.12
CA LEU A 279 -2.04 22.25 15.85
C LEU A 279 -1.14 23.08 14.93
N TRP A 280 -0.88 22.61 13.71
CA TRP A 280 -0.09 23.35 12.74
C TRP A 280 -0.84 24.59 12.24
N ALA A 281 -2.14 24.48 11.99
CA ALA A 281 -2.99 25.61 11.62
C ALA A 281 -3.00 26.70 12.71
N ALA A 282 -3.02 26.32 13.99
CA ALA A 282 -2.98 27.26 15.11
C ALA A 282 -1.69 28.10 15.16
N GLU A 283 -0.59 27.62 14.59
CA GLU A 283 0.67 28.37 14.45
C GLU A 283 0.72 29.25 13.18
N GLY A 284 -0.40 29.39 12.46
CA GLY A 284 -0.45 30.05 11.16
C GLY A 284 0.26 29.23 10.07
N GLY A 285 0.20 27.90 10.18
CA GLY A 285 0.78 26.97 9.24
C GLY A 285 0.14 27.01 7.85
N THR A 286 0.93 26.64 6.84
CA THR A 286 0.43 26.46 5.46
C THR A 286 0.64 25.01 5.02
N ASN A 287 0.06 24.63 3.88
CA ASN A 287 0.26 23.30 3.30
C ASN A 287 1.67 23.08 2.73
N THR A 288 2.54 24.10 2.76
CA THR A 288 3.93 24.00 2.29
C THR A 288 4.82 23.30 3.31
N VAL A 289 5.73 22.45 2.85
CA VAL A 289 6.81 21.85 3.64
C VAL A 289 8.01 22.81 3.61
N ASP A 290 7.89 23.89 4.39
CA ASP A 290 8.97 24.84 4.60
C ASP A 290 9.79 24.50 5.86
N VAL A 291 10.86 25.25 6.12
CA VAL A 291 11.71 25.07 7.31
C VAL A 291 10.88 25.18 8.60
N LYS A 292 9.86 26.03 8.64
CA LYS A 292 8.99 26.18 9.81
C LYS A 292 8.19 24.91 10.08
N ARG A 293 7.62 24.27 9.04
CA ARG A 293 6.90 23.00 9.19
C ARG A 293 7.82 21.84 9.55
N LEU A 294 9.04 21.79 9.00
CA LEU A 294 10.05 20.81 9.39
C LEU A 294 10.44 20.95 10.87
N GLN A 295 10.63 22.18 11.36
CA GLN A 295 10.87 22.47 12.77
C GLN A 295 9.68 22.07 13.64
N PHE A 296 8.45 22.34 13.19
CA PHE A 296 7.23 21.92 13.87
C PHE A 296 7.19 20.39 14.02
N TRP A 297 7.40 19.62 12.94
CA TRP A 297 7.44 18.16 13.02
C TRP A 297 8.54 17.66 13.98
N LYS A 298 9.73 18.27 13.95
CA LYS A 298 10.83 17.92 14.87
C LYS A 298 10.40 18.05 16.33
N GLU A 299 9.75 19.17 16.66
CA GLU A 299 9.22 19.41 17.99
C GLU A 299 8.09 18.44 18.36
N ARG A 300 7.22 18.07 17.42
CA ARG A 300 6.18 17.06 17.64
C ARG A 300 6.74 15.68 17.96
N PHE A 301 7.80 15.22 17.27
CA PHE A 301 8.48 13.98 17.61
C PHE A 301 9.07 14.01 19.03
N ARG A 302 9.65 15.13 19.44
CA ARG A 302 10.16 15.32 20.80
C ARG A 302 9.05 15.23 21.85
N GLN A 303 7.93 15.91 21.62
CA GLN A 303 6.78 15.90 22.53
C GLN A 303 6.18 14.49 22.66
N LEU A 304 6.05 13.74 21.56
CA LEU A 304 5.54 12.36 21.59
C LEU A 304 6.50 11.40 22.32
N ARG A 305 7.81 11.60 22.18
CA ARG A 305 8.81 10.85 22.97
C ARG A 305 8.66 11.13 24.46
N GLU A 306 8.47 12.39 24.84
CA GLU A 306 8.36 12.83 26.23
C GLU A 306 7.00 12.47 26.87
N SER A 307 5.97 12.18 26.07
CA SER A 307 4.62 11.90 26.57
C SER A 307 4.47 10.53 27.24
N GLY A 308 5.45 9.63 27.09
CA GLY A 308 5.38 8.25 27.62
C GLY A 308 4.31 7.36 26.96
N ARG A 309 3.76 7.77 25.80
CA ARG A 309 2.69 7.02 25.08
C ARG A 309 3.23 6.04 24.04
N LEU A 310 4.53 6.07 23.75
CA LEU A 310 5.16 5.20 22.77
C LEU A 310 5.19 3.75 23.28
N LEU A 311 4.85 2.80 22.40
CA LEU A 311 4.58 1.41 22.78
C LEU A 311 5.83 0.53 22.85
N SER A 312 6.95 1.02 22.33
CA SER A 312 8.15 0.23 22.10
C SER A 312 9.41 1.09 22.09
N GLN A 313 10.57 0.45 22.31
CA GLN A 313 11.86 1.14 22.17
C GLN A 313 12.09 1.53 20.71
N GLU A 314 11.63 0.73 19.75
CA GLU A 314 11.69 1.02 18.33
C GLU A 314 10.93 2.31 17.97
N ALA A 315 9.81 2.59 18.63
CA ALA A 315 9.08 3.85 18.46
C ALA A 315 9.86 5.04 19.07
N VAL A 316 10.55 4.84 20.20
CA VAL A 316 11.43 5.85 20.80
C VAL A 316 12.60 6.15 19.86
N ASP A 317 13.28 5.12 19.36
CA ASP A 317 14.41 5.25 18.45
C ASP A 317 14.00 5.94 17.14
N ALA A 318 12.81 5.62 16.63
CA ALA A 318 12.25 6.29 15.45
C ALA A 318 12.10 7.81 15.63
N THR A 319 11.82 8.31 16.84
CA THR A 319 11.80 9.77 17.08
C THR A 319 13.18 10.41 16.97
N ILE A 320 14.23 9.66 17.33
CA ILE A 320 15.63 10.11 17.25
C ILE A 320 16.06 10.14 15.77
N ASP A 321 15.76 9.07 15.04
CA ASP A 321 16.03 8.98 13.60
C ASP A 321 15.31 10.09 12.82
N ALA A 322 14.03 10.32 13.14
CA ALA A 322 13.24 11.41 12.55
C ALA A 322 13.87 12.78 12.83
N ALA A 323 14.30 13.05 14.08
CA ALA A 323 14.95 14.31 14.43
C ALA A 323 16.25 14.52 13.64
N ALA A 324 17.07 13.48 13.49
CA ALA A 324 18.31 13.53 12.71
C ALA A 324 18.04 13.73 11.20
N ALA A 325 17.00 13.11 10.65
CA ALA A 325 16.58 13.31 9.27
C ALA A 325 16.10 14.76 9.04
N LEU A 326 15.28 15.30 9.95
CA LEU A 326 14.79 16.68 9.90
C LEU A 326 15.93 17.69 9.99
N ASP A 327 16.94 17.46 10.83
CA ASP A 327 18.12 18.34 10.91
C ASP A 327 18.86 18.43 9.57
N LYS A 328 19.00 17.32 8.84
CA LYS A 328 19.59 17.31 7.50
C LYS A 328 18.72 18.08 6.50
N LEU A 329 17.41 17.84 6.50
CA LEU A 329 16.47 18.49 5.59
C LEU A 329 16.39 20.00 5.82
N ILE A 330 16.42 20.44 7.08
CA ILE A 330 16.47 21.87 7.46
C ILE A 330 17.79 22.49 7.01
N ALA A 331 18.92 21.84 7.27
CA ALA A 331 20.23 22.35 6.87
C ALA A 331 20.37 22.50 5.34
N ALA A 332 19.75 21.61 4.56
CA ALA A 332 19.74 21.71 3.10
C ALA A 332 18.92 22.88 2.54
N ARG A 333 18.15 23.59 3.38
CA ARG A 333 17.25 24.70 3.01
C ARG A 333 17.70 26.07 3.54
N GLY A 334 18.75 26.12 4.36
CA GLY A 334 19.38 27.35 4.88
C GLY A 334 20.68 27.68 4.17
#